data_AF-A0A2J6TX36-F1
#
_entry.id   AF-A0A2J6TX36-F1
#
_cell.length_a   1.000
_cell.length_b   1.000
_cell.length_c   1.000
_cell.angle_alpha   90.00
_cell.angle_beta   90.00
_cell.angle_gamma   90.00
#
_symmetry.space_group_name_H-M   'P 1'
#
loop_
_entity.id
_entity.type
_entity.pdbx_description
1 polymer ?
#
loop_
_entity_poly.entity_id
_entity_poly.type
_entity_poly.pdbx_seq_one_letter_code
_entity_poly.pdbx_strand_id
1 'polypeptide(L)'
;MAYTPLNNSHNVIRLLHLKRASKERDEIQARSSLALLDDRPQYEALSYAWGDANDTRPVEIEDCGIPITKNLYLALKYLRLNNQERVLWVDALYT
;
A
#
# COMPACT_ATOMS: atom_id res chain seq x y z
N MET A 1 -9.92 2.45 -15.92
CA MET A 1 -8.53 2.46 -15.42
C MET A 1 -7.89 1.15 -15.86
N ALA A 2 -6.80 1.21 -16.63
CA ALA A 2 -6.20 0.02 -17.23
C ALA A 2 -5.12 -0.55 -16.31
N TYR A 3 -5.32 -1.78 -15.84
CA TYR A 3 -4.29 -2.58 -15.18
C TYR A 3 -3.11 -2.74 -16.16
N THR A 4 -1.92 -2.29 -15.77
CA THR A 4 -0.69 -2.50 -16.55
C THR A 4 -0.03 -3.78 -16.05
N PRO A 5 -0.05 -4.88 -16.82
CA PRO A 5 0.62 -6.12 -16.43
C PRO A 5 2.13 -5.91 -16.35
N LEU A 6 2.75 -6.52 -15.34
CA LEU A 6 4.19 -6.51 -15.15
C LEU A 6 4.85 -7.29 -16.29
N ASN A 7 5.82 -6.68 -16.97
CA ASN A 7 6.59 -7.33 -18.03
C ASN A 7 7.53 -8.39 -17.40
N ASN A 8 7.31 -9.67 -17.70
CA ASN A 8 7.98 -10.85 -17.11
C ASN A 8 9.50 -10.94 -17.32
N SER A 9 10.13 -9.94 -17.94
CA SER A 9 11.58 -9.92 -18.20
C SER A 9 12.38 -9.26 -17.07
N HIS A 10 11.72 -8.59 -16.13
CA HIS A 10 12.35 -7.89 -15.02
C HIS A 10 11.67 -8.24 -13.70
N ASN A 11 12.48 -8.44 -12.65
CA ASN A 11 12.02 -8.68 -11.29
C ASN A 11 11.40 -7.40 -10.70
N VAL A 12 10.22 -7.01 -11.17
CA VAL A 12 9.55 -5.77 -10.77
C VAL A 12 8.57 -6.07 -9.63
N ILE A 13 8.62 -5.26 -8.58
CA ILE A 13 7.64 -5.26 -7.48
C ILE A 13 6.87 -3.94 -7.44
N ARG A 14 5.67 -3.97 -6.89
CA ARG A 14 4.89 -2.77 -6.58
C ARG A 14 5.11 -2.37 -5.13
N LEU A 15 5.45 -1.11 -4.91
CA LEU A 15 5.61 -0.53 -3.58
C LEU A 15 4.49 0.47 -3.30
N LEU A 16 4.02 0.45 -2.06
CA LEU A 16 3.04 1.38 -1.51
C LEU A 16 3.77 2.40 -0.65
N HIS A 17 3.66 3.65 -1.05
CA HIS A 17 4.19 4.79 -0.34
C HIS A 17 3.09 5.37 0.54
N LEU A 18 3.08 4.98 1.81
CA LEU A 18 2.10 5.40 2.80
C LEU A 18 2.44 6.80 3.32
N LYS A 19 1.60 7.79 3.03
CA LYS A 19 1.82 9.18 3.46
C LYS A 19 1.73 9.30 4.98
N ARG A 20 2.47 10.25 5.53
CA ARG A 20 2.38 10.64 6.94
C ARG A 20 1.00 11.21 7.28
N ALA A 21 0.62 11.14 8.55
CA ALA A 21 -0.55 11.86 9.06
C ALA A 21 -0.24 12.59 10.36
N SER A 22 -0.91 13.71 10.59
CA SER A 22 -0.71 14.47 11.82
C SER A 22 -1.59 13.94 12.95
N LYS A 23 -2.72 13.33 12.61
CA LYS A 23 -3.68 12.78 13.56
C LYS A 23 -4.08 11.37 13.18
N GLU A 24 -4.46 10.60 14.18
CA GLU A 24 -4.93 9.23 13.99
C GLU A 24 -6.23 9.15 13.15
N ARG A 25 -7.03 10.22 13.16
CA ARG A 25 -8.29 10.32 12.41
C ARG A 25 -8.13 10.77 10.96
N ASP A 26 -6.93 11.21 10.57
CA ASP A 26 -6.69 11.63 9.19
C ASP A 26 -6.87 10.42 8.26
N GLU A 27 -7.46 10.65 7.09
CA GLU A 27 -7.67 9.61 6.08
C GLU A 27 -6.34 9.00 5.64
N ILE A 28 -6.37 7.71 5.29
CA ILE A 28 -5.18 7.03 4.80
C ILE A 28 -4.99 7.43 3.34
N GLN A 29 -3.84 8.04 3.07
CA GLN A 29 -3.41 8.39 1.72
C GLN A 29 -2.12 7.66 1.38
N ALA A 30 -2.04 7.14 0.17
CA ALA A 30 -0.83 6.53 -0.35
C ALA A 30 -0.66 6.80 -1.85
N ARG A 31 0.52 6.48 -2.36
CA ARG A 31 0.81 6.41 -3.79
C ARG A 31 1.43 5.05 -4.10
N SER A 32 1.30 4.57 -5.34
CA SER A 32 1.96 3.34 -5.76
C SER A 32 3.15 3.65 -6.66
N SER A 33 4.16 2.79 -6.64
CA SER A 33 5.26 2.86 -7.60
C SER A 33 5.70 1.46 -7.98
N LEU A 34 6.30 1.33 -9.16
CA LEU A 34 6.97 0.11 -9.59
C LEU A 34 8.47 0.27 -9.32
N ALA A 35 9.09 -0.77 -8.76
CA ALA A 35 10.51 -0.81 -8.49
C ALA A 35 11.11 -2.10 -9.04
N LEU A 36 12.31 -2.01 -9.61
CA LEU A 36 13.10 -3.17 -10.02
C LEU A 36 13.82 -3.72 -8.79
N LEU A 37 13.67 -5.01 -8.50
CA LEU A 37 14.44 -5.67 -7.45
C LEU A 37 15.95 -5.62 -7.71
N ASP A 38 16.36 -5.55 -8.98
CA ASP A 38 17.76 -5.42 -9.39
C ASP A 38 18.38 -4.10 -8.89
N ASP A 39 17.57 -3.04 -8.72
CA ASP A 39 17.98 -1.75 -8.16
C ASP A 39 18.08 -1.76 -6.63
N ARG A 40 17.76 -2.88 -5.97
CA ARG A 40 17.77 -3.06 -4.51
C ARG A 40 17.01 -1.94 -3.77
N PRO A 41 15.72 -1.72 -4.08
CA PRO A 41 14.94 -0.67 -3.46
C PRO A 41 14.83 -0.90 -1.95
N GLN A 42 14.81 0.19 -1.17
CA GLN A 42 14.54 0.12 0.25
C GLN A 42 13.02 0.12 0.48
N TYR A 43 12.53 -0.93 1.14
CA TYR A 43 11.12 -1.07 1.51
C TYR A 43 10.98 -1.99 2.72
N GLU A 44 9.83 -1.94 3.38
CA GLU A 44 9.46 -2.85 4.46
C GLU A 44 8.37 -3.81 3.96
N ALA A 45 8.52 -5.11 4.19
CA ALA A 45 7.48 -6.08 3.87
C ALA A 45 6.41 -6.07 4.96
N LEU A 46 5.14 -5.88 4.58
CA LEU A 46 4.02 -5.92 5.52
C LEU A 46 3.45 -7.33 5.64
N SER A 47 3.61 -7.94 6.81
CA SER A 47 2.93 -9.19 7.16
C SER A 47 1.73 -8.89 8.06
N TYR A 48 0.53 -9.31 7.64
CA TYR A 48 -0.71 -9.10 8.38
C TYR A 48 -1.70 -10.26 8.16
N ALA A 49 -2.71 -10.37 9.01
CA ALA A 49 -3.79 -11.34 8.81
C ALA A 49 -4.79 -10.80 7.78
N TRP A 50 -5.13 -11.58 6.76
CA TRP A 50 -6.00 -11.17 5.65
C TRP A 50 -7.37 -10.58 6.07
N GLY A 51 -8.02 -11.22 7.04
CA GLY A 51 -9.36 -10.83 7.51
C GLY A 51 -10.49 -11.30 6.59
N ASP A 52 -11.67 -10.70 6.74
CA ASP A 52 -12.82 -10.93 5.85
C ASP A 52 -12.68 -10.07 4.58
N ALA A 53 -12.75 -10.71 3.41
CA ALA A 53 -12.65 -10.04 2.11
C ALA A 53 -13.83 -9.09 1.83
N ASN A 54 -14.99 -9.31 2.47
CA ASN A 54 -16.17 -8.45 2.32
C ASN A 54 -16.16 -7.26 3.29
N ASP A 55 -15.40 -7.32 4.38
CA ASP A 55 -15.27 -6.21 5.35
C ASP A 55 -14.16 -5.26 4.88
N THR A 56 -14.52 -4.34 3.98
CA THR A 56 -13.58 -3.40 3.36
C THR A 56 -13.70 -1.98 3.91
N ARG A 57 -12.61 -1.21 3.85
CA ARG A 57 -12.54 0.21 4.18
C ARG A 57 -11.87 0.97 3.02
N PRO A 58 -12.31 2.20 2.73
CA PRO A 58 -11.69 2.98 1.67
C PRO A 58 -10.32 3.49 2.10
N VAL A 59 -9.37 3.46 1.18
CA VAL A 59 -8.08 4.15 1.24
C VAL A 59 -7.92 4.98 -0.02
N GLU A 60 -7.30 6.15 0.08
CA GLU A 60 -6.98 6.97 -1.09
C GLU A 60 -5.60 6.59 -1.61
N ILE A 61 -5.55 6.04 -2.82
CA ILE A 61 -4.30 5.71 -3.53
C ILE A 61 -4.31 6.45 -4.86
N GLU A 62 -3.33 7.33 -5.09
CA GLU A 62 -3.26 8.14 -6.33
C GLU A 62 -4.58 8.88 -6.62
N ASP A 63 -5.14 9.51 -5.59
CA ASP A 63 -6.41 10.26 -5.63
C ASP A 63 -7.63 9.41 -6.03
N CYS A 64 -7.48 8.08 -5.98
CA CYS A 64 -8.55 7.10 -6.22
C CYS A 64 -8.93 6.41 -4.90
N GLY A 65 -10.22 6.36 -4.59
CA GLY A 65 -10.74 5.61 -3.45
C GLY A 65 -10.77 4.11 -3.75
N ILE A 66 -9.93 3.34 -3.07
CA ILE A 66 -9.79 1.90 -3.25
C ILE A 66 -10.27 1.16 -2.00
N PRO A 67 -11.16 0.16 -2.13
CA PRO A 67 -11.52 -0.69 -1.01
C PRO A 67 -10.38 -1.65 -0.69
N ILE A 68 -9.96 -1.68 0.57
CA ILE A 68 -9.01 -2.67 1.10
C ILE A 68 -9.63 -3.39 2.30
N THR A 69 -9.16 -4.61 2.61
CA THR A 69 -9.69 -5.31 3.79
C THR A 69 -9.45 -4.51 5.06
N LYS A 70 -10.36 -4.63 6.03
CA LYS A 70 -10.27 -3.94 7.32
C LYS A 70 -8.94 -4.19 8.03
N ASN A 71 -8.39 -5.40 7.92
CA ASN A 71 -7.11 -5.72 8.56
C ASN A 71 -5.94 -4.98 7.91
N LEU A 72 -5.90 -4.92 6.57
CA LEU A 72 -4.90 -4.11 5.87
C LEU A 72 -5.07 -2.63 6.23
N TYR A 73 -6.30 -2.12 6.27
CA TYR A 73 -6.59 -0.74 6.66
C TYR A 73 -6.05 -0.43 8.06
N LEU A 74 -6.32 -1.29 9.05
CA LEU A 74 -5.82 -1.12 10.41
C LEU A 74 -4.30 -1.21 10.46
N ALA A 75 -3.68 -2.15 9.74
CA ALA A 75 -2.23 -2.28 9.67
C ALA A 75 -1.59 -1.00 9.13
N LEU A 76 -2.07 -0.49 7.99
CA LEU A 76 -1.60 0.78 7.42
C LEU A 76 -1.81 1.95 8.38
N LYS A 77 -2.96 2.02 9.05
CA LYS A 77 -3.28 3.07 10.02
C LYS A 77 -2.28 3.09 11.19
N TYR A 78 -1.93 1.92 11.74
CA TYR A 78 -0.99 1.82 12.86
C TYR A 78 0.47 1.95 12.46
N LEU A 79 0.83 1.60 11.22
CA LEU A 79 2.19 1.77 10.70
C LEU A 79 2.49 3.22 10.30
N ARG A 80 1.46 4.01 9.98
CA ARG A 80 1.61 5.39 9.56
C ARG A 80 2.41 6.20 10.58
N LEU A 81 3.45 6.87 10.09
CA LEU A 81 4.29 7.74 10.90
C LEU A 81 3.80 9.18 10.80
N ASN A 82 4.09 9.98 11.83
CA ASN A 82 3.61 11.36 11.89
C ASN A 82 4.50 12.33 11.10
N ASN A 83 5.77 11.96 10.92
CA ASN A 83 6.82 12.83 10.40
C ASN A 83 7.37 12.39 9.04
N GLN A 84 7.16 11.15 8.61
CA GLN A 84 7.73 10.63 7.36
C GLN A 84 6.81 9.65 6.64
N GLU A 85 7.01 9.54 5.32
CA GLU A 85 6.40 8.50 4.49
C GLU A 85 7.01 7.13 4.84
N ARG A 86 6.24 6.05 4.70
CA ARG A 86 6.74 4.67 4.72
C ARG A 86 6.63 4.04 3.34
N VAL A 87 7.63 3.27 2.97
CA VAL A 87 7.64 2.49 1.72
C VAL A 87 7.42 1.03 2.07
N LEU A 88 6.26 0.50 1.71
CA LEU A 88 5.80 -0.83 2.08
C LEU A 88 5.63 -1.70 0.82
N TRP A 89 6.00 -2.96 0.91
CA TRP A 89 5.50 -3.98 -0.01
C TRP A 89 4.29 -4.67 0.63
N VAL A 90 3.19 -4.74 -0.12
CA VAL A 90 1.89 -5.31 0.32
C VAL A 90 1.41 -6.28 -0.74
N ASP A 91 0.95 -7.44 -0.31
CA ASP A 91 0.55 -8.57 -1.16
C ASP A 91 -0.90 -8.48 -1.68
N ALA A 92 -1.77 -7.70 -1.05
CA ALA A 92 -3.20 -7.61 -1.38
C ALA A 92 -3.71 -6.22 -1.83
N LEU A 93 -2.89 -5.46 -2.55
CA LEU A 93 -3.39 -4.26 -3.22
C LEU A 93 -4.01 -4.66 -4.56
N TYR A 94 -5.22 -4.16 -4.83
CA TYR A 94 -5.97 -4.38 -6.07
C TYR A 94 -6.45 -5.83 -6.27
N THR A 95 -7.59 -6.18 -5.66
CA THR A 95 -8.44 -7.31 -6.08
C THR A 95 -9.42 -6.88 -7.14
#